data_AF-Q3HUX9-F1
#
_entry.id   AF-Q3HUX9-F1
#
_cell.length_a   1.000
_cell.length_b   1.000
_cell.length_c   1.000
_cell.angle_alpha   90.00
_cell.angle_beta   90.00
_cell.angle_gamma   90.00
#
_symmetry.space_group_name_H-M   'P 1'
#
loop_
_entity.id
_entity.type
_entity.pdbx_description
1 polymer ?
#
loop_
_entity_poly.entity_id
_entity_poly.type
_entity_poly.pdbx_seq_one_letter_code
_entity_poly.pdbx_strand_id
1 'polypeptide(L)'
;NQVIGQVLLAKRMGKTRIIAETGAGQHGTATALACALMGLECVVYMGAKDVARQQPNVYRMQLHGAKVIPVESGSGTLKDAVNEALRDWTATFHESHYLLGTAAGPHPFPTIVREFHKVISEEAKAQMLERTGKLPDVVVACVGGGSNAIG
;
A
#
# COMPACT_ATOMS: atom_id res chain seq x y z
N ASN A 1 -0.79 1.82 8.69
CA ASN A 1 -0.69 3.29 8.81
C ASN A 1 -0.80 3.97 7.45
N GLN A 2 0.15 3.78 6.51
CA GLN A 2 0.14 4.49 5.22
C GLN A 2 -1.11 4.29 4.36
N VAL A 3 -1.66 3.07 4.29
CA VAL A 3 -2.88 2.79 3.52
C VAL A 3 -4.07 3.63 4.00
N ILE A 4 -4.32 3.66 5.32
CA ILE A 4 -5.41 4.45 5.90
C ILE A 4 -5.16 5.94 5.64
N GLY A 5 -3.94 6.41 5.85
CA GLY A 5 -3.56 7.81 5.60
C GLY A 5 -3.78 8.23 4.15
N GLN A 6 -3.38 7.39 3.18
CA GLN A 6 -3.58 7.67 1.76
C GLN A 6 -5.05 7.58 1.34
N VAL A 7 -5.84 6.66 1.89
CA VAL A 7 -7.29 6.63 1.63
C VAL A 7 -7.98 7.89 2.16
N LEU A 8 -7.61 8.36 3.35
CA LEU A 8 -8.12 9.63 3.89
C LEU A 8 -7.69 10.82 3.02
N LEU A 9 -6.44 10.82 2.54
CA LEU A 9 -5.94 11.82 1.60
C LEU A 9 -6.73 11.81 0.29
N ALA A 10 -7.02 10.64 -0.27
CA ALA A 10 -7.82 10.47 -1.47
C ALA A 10 -9.24 11.05 -1.30
N LYS A 11 -9.90 10.77 -0.17
CA LYS A 11 -11.21 11.37 0.15
C LYS A 11 -11.13 12.88 0.25
N ARG A 12 -10.09 13.41 0.91
CA ARG A 12 -9.87 14.85 1.01
C ARG A 12 -9.67 15.50 -0.36
N MET A 13 -9.06 14.80 -1.30
CA MET A 13 -8.90 15.23 -2.70
C MET A 13 -10.15 15.03 -3.56
N GLY A 14 -11.25 14.51 -3.00
CA GLY A 14 -12.49 14.24 -3.75
C GLY A 14 -12.42 13.02 -4.67
N LYS A 15 -11.42 12.15 -4.51
CA LYS A 15 -11.29 10.92 -5.30
C LYS A 15 -12.29 9.88 -4.82
N THR A 16 -12.88 9.16 -5.77
CA THR A 16 -13.92 8.14 -5.52
C THR A 16 -13.37 6.73 -5.73
N ARG A 17 -12.19 6.60 -6.34
CA ARG A 17 -11.56 5.34 -6.72
C ARG A 17 -10.11 5.25 -6.26
N ILE A 18 -9.70 4.07 -5.82
CA ILE A 18 -8.32 3.75 -5.43
C ILE A 18 -7.77 2.67 -6.36
N ILE A 19 -6.55 2.91 -6.84
CA ILE A 19 -5.75 1.93 -7.58
C ILE A 19 -4.59 1.52 -6.69
N ALA A 20 -4.27 0.22 -6.64
CA ALA A 20 -3.05 -0.28 -6.00
C ALA A 20 -2.46 -1.46 -6.77
N GLU A 21 -1.19 -1.75 -6.54
CA GLU A 21 -0.53 -2.99 -6.97
C GLU A 21 -0.32 -3.94 -5.79
N THR A 22 -0.16 -5.24 -6.02
CA THR A 22 0.34 -6.12 -4.96
C THR A 22 1.07 -7.34 -5.54
N GLY A 23 2.05 -7.83 -4.79
CA GLY A 23 2.75 -9.10 -5.07
C GLY A 23 2.22 -10.18 -4.14
N ALA A 24 2.77 -10.26 -2.92
CA ALA A 24 2.33 -11.24 -1.92
C ALA A 24 0.87 -11.08 -1.44
N GLY A 25 0.20 -9.98 -1.76
CA GLY A 25 -1.22 -9.75 -1.45
C GLY A 25 -1.49 -8.82 -0.26
N GLN A 26 -0.55 -8.66 0.67
CA GLN A 26 -0.77 -7.89 1.91
C GLN A 26 -1.18 -6.43 1.68
N HIS A 27 -0.48 -5.72 0.78
CA HIS A 27 -0.80 -4.33 0.45
C HIS A 27 -2.19 -4.20 -0.17
N GLY A 28 -2.51 -5.10 -1.09
CA GLY A 28 -3.83 -5.18 -1.72
C GLY A 28 -4.95 -5.46 -0.72
N THR A 29 -4.76 -6.41 0.20
CA THR A 29 -5.75 -6.70 1.27
C THR A 29 -5.96 -5.50 2.19
N ALA A 30 -4.89 -4.84 2.62
CA ALA A 30 -4.99 -3.64 3.45
C ALA A 30 -5.74 -2.51 2.70
N THR A 31 -5.44 -2.33 1.41
CA THR A 31 -6.08 -1.31 0.57
C THR A 31 -7.57 -1.61 0.38
N ALA A 32 -7.93 -2.85 0.06
CA ALA A 32 -9.31 -3.29 -0.07
C ALA A 32 -10.12 -3.05 1.21
N LEU A 33 -9.58 -3.45 2.37
CA LEU A 33 -10.22 -3.20 3.67
C LEU A 33 -10.44 -1.70 3.93
N ALA A 34 -9.41 -0.88 3.71
CA ALA A 34 -9.50 0.56 3.96
C ALA A 34 -10.51 1.23 3.01
N CYS A 35 -10.57 0.82 1.75
CA CYS A 35 -11.56 1.32 0.78
C CYS A 35 -12.98 0.90 1.16
N ALA A 36 -13.18 -0.36 1.58
CA ALA A 36 -14.46 -0.87 2.04
C ALA A 36 -14.99 -0.08 3.25
N LEU A 37 -14.12 0.18 4.24
CA LEU A 37 -14.46 1.00 5.40
C LEU A 37 -14.86 2.44 5.02
N MET A 38 -14.24 2.97 3.96
CA MET A 38 -14.31 4.38 3.61
C MET A 38 -15.25 4.70 2.45
N GLY A 39 -15.87 3.67 1.86
CA GLY A 39 -16.82 3.79 0.75
C GLY A 39 -16.19 4.21 -0.57
N LEU A 40 -14.99 3.73 -0.89
CA LEU A 40 -14.30 3.99 -2.16
C LEU A 40 -14.25 2.73 -3.03
N GLU A 41 -14.32 2.89 -4.35
CA GLU A 41 -14.02 1.80 -5.28
C GLU A 41 -12.54 1.43 -5.15
N CYS A 42 -12.24 0.12 -5.14
CA CYS A 42 -10.87 -0.37 -5.05
C CYS A 42 -10.55 -1.31 -6.20
N VAL A 43 -9.49 -1.00 -6.93
CA VAL A 43 -8.93 -1.84 -7.99
C VAL A 43 -7.48 -2.20 -7.64
N VAL A 44 -7.19 -3.49 -7.60
CA VAL A 44 -5.88 -4.02 -7.26
C VAL A 44 -5.30 -4.78 -8.45
N TYR A 45 -4.18 -4.31 -8.97
CA TYR A 45 -3.38 -4.99 -9.98
C TYR A 45 -2.45 -6.00 -9.32
N MET A 46 -2.43 -7.22 -9.81
CA MET A 46 -1.62 -8.31 -9.24
C MET A 46 -1.10 -9.20 -10.37
N GLY A 47 0.18 -9.54 -10.36
CA GLY A 47 0.75 -10.42 -11.39
C GLY A 47 0.03 -11.77 -11.43
N ALA A 48 -0.29 -12.30 -12.63
CA ALA A 48 -1.09 -13.52 -12.75
C ALA A 48 -0.48 -14.73 -12.01
N LYS A 49 0.86 -14.82 -11.96
CA LYS A 49 1.56 -15.85 -11.18
C LYS A 49 1.37 -15.66 -9.68
N ASP A 50 1.37 -14.42 -9.22
CA ASP A 50 1.15 -14.09 -7.81
C ASP A 50 -0.32 -14.33 -7.41
N VAL A 51 -1.27 -14.01 -8.29
CA VAL A 51 -2.69 -14.37 -8.13
C VAL A 51 -2.84 -15.87 -7.91
N ALA A 52 -2.26 -16.71 -8.79
CA ALA A 52 -2.36 -18.16 -8.66
C ALA A 52 -1.75 -18.70 -7.36
N ARG A 53 -0.65 -18.10 -6.88
CA ARG A 53 0.05 -18.53 -5.66
C ARG A 53 -0.54 -17.99 -4.36
N GLN A 54 -1.26 -16.87 -4.40
CA GLN A 54 -1.75 -16.14 -3.23
C GLN A 54 -3.28 -16.04 -3.20
N GLN A 55 -3.97 -17.11 -3.64
CA GLN A 55 -5.43 -17.21 -3.65
C GLN A 55 -6.12 -16.77 -2.35
N PRO A 56 -5.60 -17.08 -1.14
CA PRO A 56 -6.21 -16.59 0.10
C PRO A 56 -6.29 -15.06 0.20
N ASN A 57 -5.25 -14.35 -0.25
CA ASN A 57 -5.25 -12.88 -0.23
C ASN A 57 -6.11 -12.29 -1.35
N VAL A 58 -6.15 -12.93 -2.52
CA VAL A 58 -7.07 -12.58 -3.62
C VAL A 58 -8.52 -12.65 -3.14
N TYR A 59 -8.89 -13.75 -2.49
CA TYR A 59 -10.22 -13.95 -1.93
C TYR A 59 -10.56 -12.90 -0.87
N ARG A 60 -9.63 -12.57 0.04
CA ARG A 60 -9.82 -11.50 1.03
C ARG A 60 -10.08 -10.13 0.39
N MET A 61 -9.34 -9.78 -0.67
CA MET A 61 -9.57 -8.53 -1.39
C MET A 61 -10.98 -8.49 -2.00
N GLN A 62 -11.40 -9.57 -2.64
CA GLN A 62 -12.73 -9.68 -3.25
C GLN A 62 -13.86 -9.67 -2.23
N LEU A 63 -13.68 -10.29 -1.05
CA LEU A 63 -14.63 -10.22 0.07
C LEU A 63 -14.83 -8.79 0.57
N HIS A 64 -13.80 -7.95 0.49
CA HIS A 64 -13.88 -6.52 0.79
C HIS A 64 -14.38 -5.69 -0.42
N GLY A 65 -14.86 -6.32 -1.49
CA GLY A 65 -15.44 -5.66 -2.65
C GLY A 65 -14.41 -5.09 -3.63
N ALA A 66 -13.12 -5.36 -3.47
CA ALA A 66 -12.11 -4.90 -4.41
C ALA A 66 -12.09 -5.74 -5.69
N LYS A 67 -11.92 -5.08 -6.83
CA LYS A 67 -11.68 -5.73 -8.12
C LYS A 67 -10.20 -6.09 -8.23
N VAL A 68 -9.88 -7.37 -8.29
CA VAL A 68 -8.51 -7.86 -8.51
C VAL A 68 -8.29 -8.11 -10.00
N ILE A 69 -7.34 -7.41 -10.60
CA ILE A 69 -7.00 -7.52 -12.03
C ILE A 69 -5.70 -8.31 -12.17
N PRO A 70 -5.74 -9.55 -12.70
CA PRO A 70 -4.53 -10.30 -13.00
C PRO A 70 -3.77 -9.65 -14.16
N VAL A 71 -2.47 -9.44 -13.98
CA VAL A 71 -1.58 -8.90 -15.01
C VAL A 71 -0.78 -10.03 -15.63
N GLU A 72 -1.08 -10.31 -16.90
CA GLU A 72 -0.43 -11.35 -17.70
C GLU A 72 0.74 -10.82 -18.55
N SER A 73 0.86 -9.49 -18.66
CA SER A 73 1.93 -8.85 -19.42
C SER A 73 3.31 -9.12 -18.80
N GLY A 74 4.33 -9.23 -19.65
CA GLY A 74 5.71 -9.39 -19.22
C GLY A 74 5.96 -10.67 -18.42
N SER A 75 6.53 -10.52 -17.23
CA SER A 75 6.87 -11.65 -16.35
C SER A 75 5.69 -12.16 -15.52
N GLY A 76 4.60 -11.39 -15.46
CA GLY A 76 3.41 -11.66 -14.65
C GLY A 76 3.67 -11.54 -13.14
N THR A 77 4.49 -10.57 -12.72
CA THR A 77 4.89 -10.33 -11.32
C THR A 77 4.62 -8.89 -10.86
N LEU A 78 4.97 -8.54 -9.62
CA LEU A 78 4.79 -7.21 -9.03
C LEU A 78 5.23 -6.05 -9.94
N LYS A 79 6.36 -6.17 -10.65
CA LYS A 79 6.84 -5.10 -11.54
C LYS A 79 5.83 -4.78 -12.65
N ASP A 80 5.25 -5.82 -13.24
CA ASP A 80 4.27 -5.67 -14.32
C ASP A 80 2.96 -5.08 -13.77
N ALA A 81 2.56 -5.48 -12.56
CA ALA A 81 1.41 -4.90 -11.85
C ALA A 81 1.58 -3.40 -11.56
N VAL A 82 2.77 -2.95 -11.15
CA VAL A 82 3.08 -1.51 -10.98
C VAL A 82 2.88 -0.75 -12.31
N ASN A 83 3.35 -1.31 -13.41
CA ASN A 83 3.24 -0.64 -14.71
C ASN A 83 1.79 -0.48 -15.15
N GLU A 84 0.96 -1.51 -15.00
CA GLU A 84 -0.47 -1.42 -15.35
C GLU A 84 -1.22 -0.48 -14.39
N ALA A 85 -0.90 -0.50 -13.09
CA ALA A 85 -1.48 0.43 -12.12
C ALA A 85 -1.15 1.90 -12.46
N LEU A 86 0.09 2.18 -12.86
CA LEU A 86 0.50 3.52 -13.32
C LEU A 86 -0.21 3.92 -14.61
N ARG A 87 -0.38 3.00 -15.57
CA ARG A 87 -1.13 3.28 -16.82
C ARG A 87 -2.59 3.62 -16.53
N ASP A 88 -3.27 2.84 -15.69
CA ASP A 88 -4.62 3.16 -15.23
C ASP A 88 -4.64 4.55 -14.60
N TRP A 89 -3.74 4.80 -13.65
CA TRP A 89 -3.69 6.10 -12.99
C TRP A 89 -3.49 7.26 -13.95
N THR A 90 -2.62 7.14 -14.97
CA THR A 90 -2.47 8.21 -15.98
C THR A 90 -3.73 8.49 -16.78
N ALA A 91 -4.60 7.50 -16.98
CA ALA A 91 -5.87 7.67 -17.67
C ALA A 91 -6.99 8.18 -16.74
N THR A 92 -6.94 7.84 -15.44
CA THR A 92 -8.03 8.04 -14.49
C THR A 92 -7.68 8.95 -13.30
N PHE A 93 -6.53 9.64 -13.31
CA PHE A 93 -6.04 10.45 -12.16
C PHE A 93 -7.03 11.50 -11.66
N HIS A 94 -7.96 11.96 -12.50
CA HIS A 94 -8.97 12.94 -12.14
C HIS A 94 -9.96 12.38 -11.09
N GLU A 95 -10.27 11.08 -11.14
CA GLU A 95 -11.16 10.38 -10.21
C GLU A 95 -10.45 9.37 -9.29
N SER A 96 -9.28 8.89 -9.71
CA SER A 96 -8.51 7.84 -9.03
C SER A 96 -7.30 8.37 -8.27
N HIS A 97 -7.06 7.82 -7.08
CA HIS A 97 -5.79 7.95 -6.36
C HIS A 97 -4.99 6.66 -6.47
N TYR A 98 -3.74 6.75 -6.93
CA TYR A 98 -2.83 5.61 -6.91
C TYR A 98 -2.18 5.47 -5.53
N LEU A 99 -2.45 4.37 -4.85
CA LEU A 99 -1.99 4.06 -3.51
C LEU A 99 -0.76 3.15 -3.58
N LEU A 100 0.41 3.77 -3.79
CA LEU A 100 1.70 3.09 -3.86
C LEU A 100 2.06 2.47 -2.50
N GLY A 101 2.45 1.18 -2.50
CA GLY A 101 2.54 0.37 -1.28
C GLY A 101 3.80 0.51 -0.41
N THR A 102 4.78 1.30 -0.83
CA THR A 102 6.10 1.35 -0.19
C THR A 102 6.76 2.72 -0.31
N ALA A 103 7.87 2.95 0.41
CA ALA A 103 8.57 4.23 0.41
C ALA A 103 9.49 4.38 -0.82
N ALA A 104 8.91 4.23 -2.00
CA ALA A 104 9.58 4.30 -3.29
C ALA A 104 8.70 5.03 -4.31
N GLY A 105 9.11 4.99 -5.57
CA GLY A 105 8.41 5.69 -6.65
C GLY A 105 8.74 7.19 -6.71
N PRO A 106 8.04 7.95 -7.56
CA PRO A 106 8.30 9.37 -7.75
C PRO A 106 7.88 10.17 -6.52
N HIS A 107 8.48 11.34 -6.35
CA HIS A 107 7.92 12.36 -5.46
C HIS A 107 6.45 12.63 -5.87
N PRO A 108 5.50 12.74 -4.92
CA PRO A 108 5.70 12.81 -3.46
C PRO A 108 5.58 11.50 -2.67
N PHE A 109 5.44 10.33 -3.31
CA PHE A 109 5.13 9.07 -2.62
C PHE A 109 6.12 8.67 -1.52
N PRO A 110 7.45 8.71 -1.72
CA PRO A 110 8.39 8.37 -0.64
C PRO A 110 8.20 9.24 0.62
N THR A 111 7.90 10.53 0.44
CA THR A 111 7.66 11.46 1.55
C THR A 111 6.34 11.16 2.25
N ILE A 112 5.25 10.97 1.50
CA ILE A 112 3.93 10.65 2.05
C ILE A 112 3.98 9.34 2.85
N VAL A 113 4.59 8.29 2.28
CA VAL A 113 4.66 6.98 2.92
C VAL A 113 5.49 7.04 4.19
N ARG A 114 6.62 7.75 4.20
CA ARG A 114 7.40 8.01 5.43
C ARG A 114 6.55 8.70 6.48
N GLU A 115 5.91 9.83 6.13
CA GLU A 115 5.11 10.59 7.10
C GLU A 115 3.96 9.78 7.70
N PHE A 116 3.34 8.89 6.93
CA PHE A 116 2.30 8.02 7.47
C PHE A 116 2.83 6.78 8.17
N HIS A 117 4.12 6.44 8.06
CA HIS A 117 4.73 5.36 8.82
C HIS A 117 5.47 5.82 10.07
N LYS A 118 5.84 7.11 10.20
CA LYS A 118 6.62 7.67 11.31
C LYS A 118 6.08 7.37 12.72
N VAL A 119 4.78 7.13 12.82
CA VAL A 119 4.12 6.75 14.07
C VAL A 119 4.76 5.50 14.69
N ILE A 120 5.34 4.61 13.87
CA ILE A 120 6.06 3.43 14.34
C ILE A 120 7.25 3.84 15.22
N SER A 121 8.13 4.72 14.75
CA SER A 121 9.28 5.18 15.53
C SER A 121 8.91 6.13 16.67
N GLU A 122 7.86 6.94 16.51
CA GLU A 122 7.34 7.80 17.58
C GLU A 122 6.85 6.96 18.78
N GLU A 123 6.02 5.96 18.52
CA GLU A 123 5.50 5.05 19.55
C GLU A 123 6.62 4.17 20.13
N ALA A 124 7.46 3.57 19.29
CA ALA A 124 8.55 2.70 19.75
C ALA A 124 9.54 3.46 20.64
N LYS A 125 9.86 4.72 20.32
CA LYS A 125 10.74 5.58 21.14
C LYS A 125 10.12 5.86 22.50
N ALA A 126 8.84 6.23 22.54
CA ALA A 126 8.12 6.48 23.79
C ALA A 126 8.10 5.22 24.67
N GLN A 127 7.75 4.07 24.08
CA GLN A 127 7.71 2.77 24.76
C GLN A 127 9.10 2.36 25.29
N MET A 128 10.18 2.62 24.56
CA MET A 128 11.54 2.31 25.01
C MET A 128 11.96 3.15 26.22
N LEU A 129 11.67 4.45 26.20
CA LEU A 129 11.95 5.34 27.32
C LEU A 129 11.14 4.95 28.56
N GLU A 130 9.85 4.63 28.38
CA GLU A 130 8.97 4.20 29.46
C GLU A 130 9.43 2.87 30.09
N ARG A 131 9.77 1.87 29.27
CA ARG A 131 10.05 0.51 29.75
C ARG A 131 11.48 0.29 30.22
N THR A 132 12.43 1.04 29.68
CA THR A 132 13.86 0.81 29.91
C THR A 132 14.61 2.03 30.45
N GLY A 133 13.98 3.21 30.47
CA GLY A 133 14.60 4.45 30.92
C GLY A 133 15.65 5.03 29.97
N LYS A 134 15.84 4.44 28.77
CA LYS A 134 16.83 4.90 27.78
C LYS A 134 16.40 4.61 26.34
N LEU A 135 17.14 5.19 25.40
CA LEU A 135 17.00 4.89 23.98
C LEU A 135 17.62 3.52 23.64
N PRO A 136 17.14 2.84 22.57
CA PRO A 136 17.78 1.62 22.08
C PRO A 136 19.17 1.93 21.51
N ASP A 137 20.11 1.01 21.71
CA ASP A 137 21.45 1.10 21.11
C ASP A 137 21.39 0.90 19.58
N VAL A 138 20.47 0.06 19.11
CA VAL A 138 20.25 -0.25 17.68
C VAL A 138 18.76 -0.45 17.40
N VAL A 139 18.30 -0.01 16.23
CA VAL A 139 16.98 -0.35 15.67
C VAL A 139 17.19 -1.15 14.38
N VAL A 140 16.45 -2.25 14.22
CA VAL A 140 16.59 -3.17 13.07
C VAL A 140 15.22 -3.35 12.41
N ALA A 141 15.19 -3.25 11.08
CA ALA A 141 14.00 -3.44 10.26
C ALA A 141 14.37 -4.11 8.93
N CYS A 142 13.45 -4.87 8.33
CA CYS A 142 13.68 -5.51 7.04
C CYS A 142 13.46 -4.52 5.88
N VAL A 143 14.23 -4.67 4.80
CA VAL A 143 14.18 -3.74 3.67
C VAL A 143 13.77 -4.46 2.39
N GLY A 144 12.47 -4.37 2.09
CA GLY A 144 11.95 -4.54 0.72
C GLY A 144 12.01 -3.20 -0.01
N GLY A 145 10.86 -2.53 -0.11
CA GLY A 145 10.80 -1.13 -0.61
C GLY A 145 11.01 -0.06 0.48
N GLY A 146 11.30 -0.44 1.73
CA GLY A 146 11.77 0.45 2.79
C GLY A 146 10.72 1.14 3.67
N SER A 147 9.41 1.00 3.41
CA SER A 147 8.37 1.73 4.17
C SER A 147 8.33 1.46 5.67
N ASN A 148 8.49 0.20 6.08
CA ASN A 148 8.53 -0.16 7.50
C ASN A 148 9.81 0.33 8.19
N ALA A 149 10.94 0.35 7.47
CA ALA A 149 12.24 0.71 8.02
C ALA A 149 12.45 2.22 8.13
N ILE A 150 11.81 3.00 7.26
CA ILE A 150 11.88 4.47 7.27
C ILE A 150 10.85 5.11 8.22
N GLY A 151 9.89 4.33 8.72
CA GLY A 151 8.86 4.75 9.69
C GLY A 151 9.33 4.62 11.12
#